data_AF-A0A7V8AYH6-F1
#
_entry.id   AF-A0A7V8AYH6-F1
#
_cell.length_a   1.000
_cell.length_b   1.000
_cell.length_c   1.000
_cell.angle_alpha   90.00
_cell.angle_beta   90.00
_cell.angle_gamma   90.00
#
_symmetry.space_group_name_H-M   'P 1'
#
loop_
_entity.id
_entity.type
_entity.pdbx_description
1 polymer ?
#
loop_
_entity_poly.entity_id
_entity_poly.type
_entity_poly.pdbx_seq_one_letter_code
_entity_poly.pdbx_strand_id
1 'polypeptide(L)'
;MKLTDFFIKRPVFAAVVNLIIFAAGYEAVQSLHVREYPRSDIAVISITTAYLGASANLVGSYITAPIERVVSSAEGIDYIDSTSTEGLSTVKLHLQLNQNPNAILSQIQTKLAEIRNQMPPEAENSLIE
;
A
#
# COMPACT_ATOMS: atom_id res chain seq x y z
N MET A 1 -15.98 38.95 36.62
CA MET A 1 -15.72 38.71 35.18
C MET A 1 -14.37 39.32 34.80
N LYS A 2 -13.24 38.73 35.24
CA LYS A 2 -11.90 39.37 35.13
C LYS A 2 -11.18 39.13 33.80
N LEU A 3 -11.58 38.10 33.05
CA LEU A 3 -10.92 37.71 31.81
C LEU A 3 -11.21 38.72 30.69
N THR A 4 -12.49 39.02 30.45
CA THR A 4 -12.91 40.01 29.44
C THR A 4 -12.45 41.44 29.78
N ASP A 5 -12.46 41.80 31.07
CA ASP A 5 -12.04 43.11 31.56
C ASP A 5 -10.54 43.40 31.30
N PHE A 6 -9.70 42.36 31.29
CA PHE A 6 -8.26 42.48 30.98
C PHE A 6 -8.03 42.82 29.50
N PHE A 7 -8.76 42.17 28.58
CA PHE A 7 -8.69 42.45 27.15
C PHE A 7 -9.26 43.83 26.80
N ILE A 8 -10.29 44.30 27.52
CA ILE A 8 -10.89 45.64 27.32
C ILE A 8 -9.94 46.74 27.80
N LYS A 9 -9.28 46.59 28.95
CA LYS A 9 -8.34 47.59 29.48
C LYS A 9 -7.04 47.72 28.69
N ARG A 10 -6.63 46.68 27.94
CA ARG A 10 -5.42 46.67 27.12
C ARG A 10 -5.75 46.29 25.67
N PRO A 11 -6.34 47.22 24.88
CA PRO A 11 -6.80 46.92 23.51
C PRO A 11 -5.67 46.47 22.57
N VAL A 12 -4.43 46.94 22.81
CA VAL A 12 -3.25 46.51 22.04
C VAL A 12 -2.96 45.02 22.24
N PHE A 13 -3.12 44.49 23.46
CA PHE A 13 -2.88 43.06 23.72
C PHE A 13 -3.91 42.18 23.02
N ALA A 14 -5.18 42.59 23.03
CA ALA A 14 -6.25 41.89 22.32
C ALA A 14 -5.99 41.86 20.80
N ALA A 15 -5.53 42.98 20.22
CA ALA A 15 -5.20 43.06 18.79
C ALA A 15 -4.02 42.15 18.41
N VAL A 16 -2.97 42.10 19.25
CA VAL A 16 -1.80 41.22 19.00
C VAL A 16 -2.20 39.75 19.04
N VAL A 17 -2.99 39.33 20.02
CA VAL A 17 -3.46 37.93 20.11
C VAL A 17 -4.30 37.56 18.89
N ASN A 18 -5.20 38.45 18.45
CA ASN A 18 -6.00 38.23 17.26
C ASN A 18 -5.10 38.09 16.01
N LEU A 19 -4.11 38.97 15.87
CA LEU A 19 -3.17 38.94 14.74
C LEU A 19 -2.32 37.66 14.72
N ILE A 20 -1.91 37.15 15.88
CA ILE A 20 -1.21 35.87 15.99
C ILE A 20 -2.11 34.71 15.54
N ILE A 21 -3.37 34.69 15.99
CA ILE A 21 -4.34 33.65 15.58
C ILE A 21 -4.59 33.73 14.06
N PHE A 22 -4.72 34.94 13.52
CA PHE A 22 -4.93 35.15 12.10
C PHE A 22 -3.73 34.69 11.27
N ALA A 23 -2.51 35.06 11.68
CA ALA A 23 -1.28 34.63 11.01
C ALA A 23 -1.10 33.09 11.06
N ALA A 24 -1.39 32.46 12.20
CA ALA A 24 -1.36 31.00 12.32
C ALA A 24 -2.41 30.32 11.44
N GLY A 25 -3.62 30.89 11.35
CA GLY A 25 -4.67 30.42 10.44
C GLY A 25 -4.29 30.56 8.97
N TYR A 26 -3.64 31.66 8.60
CA TYR A 26 -3.18 31.90 7.23
C TYR A 26 -2.13 30.88 6.78
N GLU A 27 -1.14 30.60 7.62
CA GLU A 27 -0.15 29.54 7.39
C GLU A 27 -0.79 28.14 7.33
N ALA A 28 -1.78 27.86 8.20
CA ALA A 28 -2.49 26.59 8.20
C ALA A 28 -3.25 26.34 6.89
N VAL A 29 -3.89 27.38 6.33
CA VAL A 29 -4.61 27.27 5.05
C VAL A 29 -3.66 27.03 3.89
N GLN A 30 -2.49 27.67 3.87
CA GLN A 30 -1.49 27.43 2.81
C GLN A 30 -0.80 26.08 2.92
N SER A 31 -0.51 25.62 4.13
CA SER A 31 0.19 24.35 4.37
C SER A 31 -0.70 23.11 4.22
N LEU A 32 -2.04 23.29 4.18
CA LEU A 32 -2.96 22.19 4.04
C LEU A 32 -2.93 21.63 2.61
N HIS A 33 -2.48 20.39 2.47
CA HIS A 33 -2.47 19.71 1.19
C HIS A 33 -3.89 19.37 0.76
N VAL A 34 -4.35 20.00 -0.32
CA VAL A 34 -5.63 19.66 -0.96
C VAL A 34 -5.48 18.28 -1.60
N ARG A 35 -6.31 17.33 -1.17
CA ARG A 35 -6.37 15.98 -1.72
C ARG A 35 -7.80 15.72 -2.21
N GLU A 36 -7.93 15.18 -3.43
CA GLU A 36 -9.23 14.89 -4.05
C GLU A 36 -9.94 13.70 -3.39
N TYR A 37 -9.16 12.73 -2.88
CA TYR A 37 -9.64 11.58 -2.12
C TYR A 37 -8.89 11.48 -0.79
N PRO A 38 -9.55 10.97 0.28
CA PRO A 38 -8.81 10.53 1.47
C PRO A 38 -7.79 9.47 1.06
N ARG A 39 -6.70 9.33 1.82
CA ARG A 39 -5.73 8.25 1.58
C ARG A 39 -6.47 6.91 1.69
N SER A 40 -6.74 6.32 0.53
CA SER A 40 -7.23 4.96 0.38
C SER A 40 -6.04 4.14 -0.08
N ASP A 41 -5.24 3.67 0.88
CA ASP A 41 -4.02 2.92 0.61
C ASP A 41 -4.37 1.47 0.23
N ILE A 42 -5.11 1.28 -0.86
CA ILE A 42 -5.32 -0.04 -1.47
C ILE A 42 -4.03 -0.34 -2.23
N ALA A 43 -3.07 -0.95 -1.53
CA ALA A 43 -1.85 -1.42 -2.14
C ALA A 43 -2.15 -2.69 -2.94
N VAL A 44 -1.68 -2.70 -4.19
CA VAL A 44 -1.73 -3.87 -5.07
C VAL A 44 -0.30 -4.29 -5.34
N ILE A 45 0.05 -5.53 -4.99
CA ILE A 45 1.35 -6.12 -5.30
C ILE A 45 1.15 -7.07 -6.48
N SER A 46 1.94 -6.92 -7.54
CA SER A 46 1.88 -7.77 -8.73
C SER A 46 3.11 -8.67 -8.79
N ILE A 47 2.88 -9.98 -8.84
CA ILE A 47 3.93 -10.99 -9.03
C ILE A 47 3.79 -11.53 -10.45
N THR A 48 4.81 -11.30 -11.27
CA THR A 48 4.87 -11.83 -12.63
C THR A 48 5.97 -12.88 -12.72
N THR A 49 5.60 -14.09 -13.13
CA THR A 49 6.54 -15.20 -13.32
C THR A 49 6.40 -15.74 -14.74
N ALA A 50 7.50 -15.81 -15.48
CA ALA A 50 7.53 -16.37 -16.83
C ALA A 50 7.88 -17.88 -16.78
N TYR A 51 7.12 -18.68 -17.52
CA TYR A 51 7.41 -20.09 -17.75
C TYR A 51 7.23 -20.43 -19.24
N LEU A 52 8.25 -20.06 -20.01
CA LEU A 52 8.26 -20.10 -21.48
C LEU A 52 8.05 -21.53 -22.01
N GLY A 53 7.17 -21.69 -22.99
CA GLY A 53 6.92 -22.99 -23.65
C GLY A 53 5.86 -23.86 -22.96
N ALA A 54 5.22 -23.39 -21.89
CA ALA A 54 4.12 -24.08 -21.23
C ALA A 54 2.74 -23.52 -21.63
N SER A 55 1.78 -24.44 -21.78
CA SER A 55 0.37 -24.07 -22.00
C SER A 55 -0.20 -23.35 -20.76
N ALA A 56 -1.19 -22.48 -20.96
CA ALA A 56 -1.80 -21.72 -19.87
C ALA A 56 -2.29 -22.61 -18.70
N ASN A 57 -2.78 -23.82 -19.00
CA ASN A 57 -3.25 -24.77 -17.99
C ASN A 57 -2.10 -25.39 -17.16
N LEU A 58 -0.94 -25.62 -17.79
CA LEU A 58 0.27 -26.07 -17.10
C LEU A 58 0.86 -24.96 -16.22
N VAL A 59 0.95 -23.73 -16.74
CA VAL A 59 1.39 -22.56 -15.97
C VAL A 59 0.49 -22.36 -14.74
N GLY A 60 -0.83 -22.42 -14.92
CA GLY A 60 -1.79 -22.31 -13.83
C GLY A 60 -1.59 -23.35 -12.73
N SER A 61 -1.44 -24.62 -13.12
CA SER A 61 -1.35 -25.73 -12.16
C SER A 61 0.00 -25.81 -11.45
N TYR A 62 1.10 -25.51 -12.15
CA TYR A 62 2.47 -25.72 -11.65
C TYR A 62 3.14 -24.45 -11.11
N ILE A 63 2.69 -23.26 -11.51
CA ILE A 63 3.28 -21.98 -11.08
C ILE A 63 2.26 -21.17 -10.29
N THR A 64 1.08 -20.91 -10.86
CA THR A 64 0.08 -20.04 -10.22
C THR A 64 -0.46 -20.64 -8.92
N ALA A 65 -0.92 -21.89 -8.93
CA ALA A 65 -1.50 -22.55 -7.76
C ALA A 65 -0.56 -22.67 -6.53
N PRO A 66 0.73 -23.03 -6.66
CA PRO A 66 1.64 -23.01 -5.52
C PRO A 66 1.96 -21.59 -5.02
N ILE A 67 2.06 -20.60 -5.90
CA ILE A 67 2.27 -19.19 -5.51
C ILE A 67 1.05 -18.68 -4.73
N GLU A 68 -0.16 -18.88 -5.24
CA GLU A 68 -1.40 -18.50 -4.54
C GLU A 68 -1.50 -19.11 -3.15
N ARG A 69 -1.21 -20.41 -3.01
CA ARG A 69 -1.32 -21.10 -1.71
C ARG A 69 -0.40 -20.49 -0.67
N VAL A 70 0.81 -20.13 -1.07
CA VAL A 70 1.83 -19.60 -0.15
C VAL A 70 1.55 -18.15 0.18
N VAL A 71 1.11 -17.39 -0.82
CA VAL A 71 0.78 -15.99 -0.64
C VAL A 71 -0.53 -15.82 0.16
N SER A 72 -1.52 -16.68 -0.02
CA SER A 72 -2.74 -16.69 0.81
C SER A 72 -2.50 -16.92 2.30
N SER A 73 -1.32 -17.45 2.66
CA SER A 73 -0.90 -17.61 4.06
C SER A 73 -0.23 -16.36 4.66
N ALA A 74 0.01 -15.33 3.86
CA ALA A 74 0.49 -14.04 4.36
C ALA A 74 -0.68 -13.24 4.95
N GLU A 75 -0.46 -12.64 6.11
CA GLU A 75 -1.47 -11.85 6.81
C GLU A 75 -1.68 -10.51 6.08
N GLY A 76 -2.92 -10.00 6.03
CA GLY A 76 -3.20 -8.66 5.48
C GLY A 76 -3.50 -8.61 3.98
N ILE A 77 -3.82 -9.74 3.36
CA ILE A 77 -4.36 -9.82 2.00
C ILE A 77 -5.90 -9.87 2.08
N ASP A 78 -6.57 -9.09 1.25
CA ASP A 78 -8.02 -9.05 1.12
C ASP A 78 -8.50 -10.07 0.08
N TYR A 79 -7.95 -10.00 -1.14
CA TYR A 79 -8.22 -10.97 -2.21
C TYR A 79 -7.05 -11.12 -3.18
N ILE A 80 -7.07 -12.23 -3.91
CA ILE A 80 -6.04 -12.64 -4.86
C ILE A 80 -6.70 -12.79 -6.23
N ASP A 81 -6.15 -12.11 -7.23
CA ASP A 81 -6.55 -12.23 -8.63
C ASP A 81 -5.39 -12.78 -9.45
N SER A 82 -5.56 -13.97 -10.02
CA SER A 82 -4.53 -14.61 -10.83
C SER A 82 -4.97 -14.81 -12.26
N THR A 83 -4.09 -14.46 -13.19
CA THR A 83 -4.27 -14.67 -14.62
C THR A 83 -3.07 -15.42 -15.18
N SER A 84 -3.32 -16.62 -15.69
CA SER A 84 -2.31 -17.44 -16.36
C SER A 84 -2.53 -17.36 -17.86
N THR A 85 -1.53 -16.86 -18.58
CA THR A 85 -1.46 -16.87 -20.05
C THR A 85 -0.41 -17.90 -20.48
N GLU A 86 -0.42 -18.28 -21.75
CA GLU A 86 0.64 -19.11 -22.33
C GLU A 86 2.01 -18.48 -22.07
N GLY A 87 2.92 -19.24 -21.44
CA GLY A 87 4.25 -18.73 -21.11
C GLY A 87 4.37 -17.79 -19.90
N LEU A 88 3.26 -17.31 -19.31
CA LEU A 88 3.31 -16.22 -18.31
C LEU A 88 2.21 -16.32 -17.25
N SER A 89 2.59 -16.16 -15.98
CA SER A 89 1.69 -16.10 -14.83
C SER A 89 1.74 -14.71 -14.20
N THR A 90 0.58 -14.07 -14.03
CA THR A 90 0.45 -12.82 -13.26
C THR A 90 -0.47 -13.06 -12.07
N VAL A 91 0.02 -12.81 -10.86
CA VAL A 91 -0.72 -12.92 -9.60
C VAL A 91 -0.79 -11.54 -8.96
N LYS A 92 -1.99 -11.00 -8.79
CA LYS A 92 -2.25 -9.70 -8.16
C LYS A 92 -2.80 -9.91 -6.76
N LEU A 93 -2.24 -9.16 -5.83
CA LEU A 93 -2.54 -9.27 -4.41
C LEU A 93 -3.08 -7.94 -3.93
N HIS A 94 -4.32 -7.94 -3.49
CA HIS A 94 -4.97 -6.77 -2.95
C HIS A 94 -4.83 -6.79 -1.44
N LEU A 95 -4.19 -5.77 -0.88
CA LEU A 95 -3.95 -5.69 0.56
C LEU A 95 -5.16 -5.10 1.27
N GLN A 96 -5.36 -5.53 2.51
CA GLN A 96 -6.36 -4.94 3.39
C GLN A 96 -6.00 -3.48 3.72
N LEU A 97 -7.03 -2.65 3.87
CA LEU A 97 -6.89 -1.25 4.23
C LEU A 97 -6.12 -1.13 5.56
N ASN A 98 -5.20 -0.17 5.64
CA ASN A 98 -4.40 0.15 6.83
C ASN A 98 -3.21 -0.81 7.13
N GLN A 99 -2.82 -1.66 6.17
CA GLN A 99 -1.60 -2.47 6.25
C GLN A 99 -0.40 -1.78 5.60
N ASN A 100 0.81 -2.03 6.13
CA ASN A 100 2.04 -1.49 5.57
C ASN A 100 2.48 -2.30 4.34
N PRO A 101 2.42 -1.76 3.11
CA PRO A 101 2.77 -2.52 1.90
C PRO A 101 4.22 -3.01 1.93
N ASN A 102 5.15 -2.23 2.48
CA ASN A 102 6.56 -2.60 2.57
C ASN A 102 6.81 -3.82 3.47
N ALA A 103 6.05 -3.98 4.55
CA ALA A 103 6.18 -5.12 5.45
C ALA A 103 5.66 -6.40 4.78
N ILE A 104 4.51 -6.29 4.10
CA ILE A 104 3.86 -7.37 3.37
C ILE A 104 4.73 -7.81 2.17
N LEU A 105 5.31 -6.87 1.43
CA LEU A 105 6.26 -7.14 0.35
C LEU A 105 7.44 -7.99 0.82
N SER A 106 8.08 -7.61 1.93
CA SER A 106 9.19 -8.40 2.49
C SER A 106 8.74 -9.79 2.92
N GLN A 107 7.55 -9.93 3.51
CA GLN A 107 7.01 -11.22 3.94
C GLN A 107 6.69 -12.13 2.75
N ILE A 108 6.09 -11.58 1.68
CA ILE A 108 5.83 -12.29 0.43
C ILE A 108 7.15 -12.73 -0.20
N GLN A 109 8.16 -11.87 -0.25
CA GLN A 109 9.48 -12.23 -0.78
C GLN A 109 10.11 -13.40 -0.01
N THR A 110 10.06 -13.39 1.32
CA THR A 110 10.56 -14.50 2.14
C THR A 110 9.79 -15.79 1.88
N LYS A 111 8.45 -15.73 1.84
CA LYS A 111 7.60 -16.90 1.57
C LYS A 111 7.80 -17.45 0.16
N LEU A 112 7.98 -16.58 -0.84
CA LEU A 112 8.26 -16.97 -2.22
C LEU A 112 9.64 -17.63 -2.34
N ALA A 113 10.63 -17.15 -1.57
CA ALA A 113 11.96 -17.75 -1.49
C ALA A 113 11.94 -19.16 -0.87
N GLU A 114 11.07 -19.42 0.12
CA GLU A 114 10.91 -20.77 0.71
C GLU A 114 10.41 -21.81 -0.30
N ILE A 115 9.47 -21.41 -1.17
CA ILE A 115 8.90 -22.30 -2.18
C ILE A 115 9.65 -22.32 -3.50
N ARG A 116 10.70 -21.49 -3.65
CA ARG A 116 11.55 -21.50 -4.85
C ARG A 116 12.16 -22.88 -5.10
N ASN A 117 12.41 -23.66 -4.04
CA ASN A 117 12.91 -25.05 -4.14
C ASN A 117 11.84 -26.07 -4.57
N GLN A 118 10.55 -25.70 -4.52
CA GLN A 118 9.43 -26.54 -4.97
C GLN A 118 8.97 -26.16 -6.39
N MET A 119 9.42 -25.01 -6.92
CA MET A 119 9.14 -24.61 -8.29
C MET A 119 10.13 -25.26 -9.27
N PRO A 120 9.70 -25.59 -10.49
CA PRO A 120 10.59 -26.11 -11.52
C PRO A 120 11.76 -25.15 -11.80
N PRO A 121 12.99 -25.66 -12.05
CA PRO A 121 14.18 -24.85 -12.32
C PRO A 121 14.09 -24.03 -13.62
N GLU A 122 13.05 -24.26 -14.43
CA GLU A 122 12.77 -23.60 -15.71
C GLU A 122 11.93 -22.31 -15.54
N ALA A 123 11.41 -22.02 -14.35
CA ALA A 123 10.68 -20.79 -14.07
C ALA A 123 11.66 -19.61 -13.89
N GLU A 124 11.48 -18.55 -14.68
CA GLU A 124 12.33 -17.36 -14.62
C GLU A 124 12.05 -16.56 -13.34
N ASN A 125 13.03 -15.80 -12.84
CA ASN A 125 12.91 -15.04 -11.59
C ASN A 125 11.64 -14.17 -11.61
N SER A 126 10.78 -14.36 -10.61
CA SER A 126 9.55 -13.58 -10.46
C SER A 126 9.86 -12.09 -10.30
N LEU A 127 9.33 -11.26 -11.19
CA LEU A 127 9.37 -9.81 -11.08
C LEU A 127 8.23 -9.38 -10.14
N ILE A 128 8.59 -8.66 -9.07
CA ILE A 128 7.65 -8.13 -8.07
C ILE A 128 7.61 -6.61 -8.27
N GLU A 129 6.44 -6.09 -8.63
CA GLU A 129 6.15 -4.65 -8.76
C GLU A 129 5.03 -4.21 -7.81
#